data_AF-A0A0X3BKS0-F1
#
_entry.id   AF-A0A0X3BKS0-F1
#
_cell.length_a   1.000
_cell.length_b   1.000
_cell.length_c   1.000
_cell.angle_alpha   90.00
_cell.angle_beta   90.00
_cell.angle_gamma   90.00
#
_symmetry.space_group_name_H-M   'P 1'
#
loop_
_entity.id
_entity.type
_entity.pdbx_description
1 polymer ?
#
loop_
_entity_poly.entity_id
_entity_poly.type
_entity_poly.pdbx_seq_one_letter_code
_entity_poly.pdbx_strand_id
1 'polypeptide(L)' 'MEKSDLFIETSDTKTVAETVAGVQAGVQAGLDREISPLILTPGGFRSLKTADPALYGRILAGKVLIEECSEVPV' A
#
# COMPACT_ATOMS: atom_id res chain seq x y z
N MET A 1 10.73 -11.59 8.31
CA MET A 1 9.71 -11.01 7.41
C MET A 1 9.61 -9.54 7.77
N GLU A 2 9.97 -8.68 6.83
CA GLU A 2 9.99 -7.23 7.03
C GLU A 2 8.57 -6.73 7.36
N LYS A 3 8.45 -5.87 8.37
CA LYS A 3 7.15 -5.36 8.83
C LYS A 3 6.77 -4.19 7.93
N SER A 4 5.96 -4.43 6.90
CA SER A 4 5.40 -3.34 6.08
C SER A 4 4.48 -2.47 6.93
N ASP A 5 4.81 -1.19 7.08
CA ASP A 5 4.06 -0.25 7.90
C ASP A 5 2.88 0.40 7.16
N LEU A 6 2.90 0.37 5.82
CA LEU A 6 1.89 0.97 4.97
C LEU A 6 1.50 0.00 3.85
N PHE A 7 0.21 -0.04 3.54
CA PHE A 7 -0.35 -0.76 2.41
C PHE A 7 -1.09 0.22 1.51
N ILE A 8 -0.87 0.11 0.20
CA ILE A 8 -1.56 0.92 -0.82
C ILE A 8 -2.17 -0.03 -1.85
N GLU A 9 -3.49 0.04 -1.98
CA GLU A 9 -4.22 -0.62 -3.06
C GLU A 9 -4.47 0.39 -4.19
N THR A 10 -4.02 0.08 -5.42
CA THR A 10 -4.21 0.96 -6.58
C THR A 10 -4.21 0.18 -7.89
N SER A 11 -4.98 0.62 -8.89
CA SER A 11 -4.88 0.08 -10.24
C SER A 11 -3.59 0.50 -10.96
N ASP A 12 -2.98 1.61 -10.56
CA ASP A 12 -1.76 2.15 -11.16
C ASP A 12 -0.57 2.01 -10.21
N THR A 13 -0.10 0.77 -10.07
CA THR A 13 1.02 0.46 -9.16
C THR A 13 2.33 1.08 -9.62
N LYS A 14 2.49 1.33 -10.93
CA LYS A 14 3.72 1.90 -11.49
C LYS A 14 3.87 3.36 -11.07
N THR A 15 2.87 4.19 -11.35
CA THR A 15 2.94 5.61 -11.01
C THR A 15 3.00 5.83 -9.49
N VAL A 16 2.29 5.02 -8.71
CA VAL A 16 2.40 5.07 -7.24
C VAL A 16 3.80 4.68 -6.76
N ALA A 17 4.42 3.62 -7.32
CA ALA A 17 5.78 3.24 -6.93
C ALA A 17 6.81 4.34 -7.24
N GLU A 18 6.71 4.97 -8.42
CA GLU A 18 7.56 6.11 -8.81
C GLU A 18 7.36 7.31 -7.87
N THR A 19 6.10 7.61 -7.52
CA THR A 19 5.76 8.69 -6.59
C THR A 19 6.31 8.42 -5.20
N VAL A 20 6.13 7.20 -4.68
CA VAL A 20 6.65 6.78 -3.37
C VAL A 20 8.18 6.90 -3.34
N ALA A 21 8.87 6.46 -4.40
CA ALA A 21 10.32 6.59 -4.49
C ALA A 21 10.77 8.07 -4.49
N GLY A 22 10.05 8.93 -5.22
CA GLY A 22 10.31 10.37 -5.23
C GLY A 22 10.07 11.04 -3.87
N VAL A 23 9.02 10.61 -3.16
CA VAL A 23 8.72 11.07 -1.79
C VAL A 23 9.77 10.56 -0.82
N GLN A 24 10.18 9.30 -0.87
CA GLN A 24 11.22 8.76 0.00
C GLN A 24 12.56 9.50 -0.15
N ALA A 25 12.92 9.86 -1.39
CA ALA A 25 14.11 10.67 -1.67
C ALA A 25 14.06 12.09 -1.05
N GLY A 26 12.86 12.64 -0.79
CA GLY A 26 12.68 13.98 -0.21
C GLY A 26 12.24 14.01 1.27
N VAL A 27 11.56 12.97 1.76
CA VAL A 27 10.86 12.94 3.06
C VAL A 27 11.62 12.14 4.13
N GLN A 28 12.63 11.33 3.77
CA GLN A 28 13.50 10.66 4.76
C GLN A 28 14.17 11.65 5.74
N ALA A 29 14.29 12.94 5.39
CA ALA A 29 14.84 13.96 6.27
C ALA A 29 14.01 14.23 7.56
N GLY A 30 12.78 13.72 7.67
CA GLY A 30 11.91 13.93 8.84
C GLY A 30 11.29 12.66 9.44
N LEU A 31 11.62 11.48 8.92
CA LEU A 31 11.15 10.20 9.46
C LEU A 31 12.33 9.51 10.17
N ASP A 32 12.13 9.16 11.44
CA ASP A 32 13.14 8.42 12.24
C ASP A 32 13.42 7.01 11.70
N ARG A 33 12.62 6.54 10.74
CA ARG A 33 12.76 5.23 10.10
C ARG A 33 12.36 5.26 8.64
N GLU A 34 12.98 4.37 7.88
CA GLU A 34 12.54 4.06 6.52
C GLU A 34 11.16 3.38 6.55
N ILE A 35 10.26 3.84 5.68
CA ILE A 35 8.95 3.22 5.45
C ILE A 35 8.97 2.65 4.05
N SER A 36 8.75 1.35 3.90
CA SER A 36 8.61 0.66 2.62
C SER A 36 7.17 0.18 2.44
N PRO A 37 6.32 0.94 1.72
CA PRO A 37 4.92 0.56 1.50
C PRO A 37 4.80 -0.70 0.65
N LEU A 38 3.84 -1.56 1.00
CA LEU A 38 3.39 -2.64 0.12
C LEU A 38 2.34 -2.08 -0.85
N ILE A 39 2.68 -2.02 -2.13
CA ILE A 39 1.79 -1.51 -3.19
C ILE A 39 1.27 -2.69 -4.00
N LEU A 40 -0.04 -2.89 -4.03
CA LEU A 40 -0.69 -3.95 -4.79
C LEU A 40 -1.85 -3.43 -5.62
N THR A 41 -2.16 -4.13 -6.70
CA THR A 41 -3.46 -3.98 -7.36
C THR A 41 -4.57 -4.58 -6.51
N PRO A 42 -5.84 -4.18 -6.71
CA PRO A 42 -6.98 -4.84 -6.05
C PRO A 42 -7.00 -6.36 -6.29
N GLY A 43 -6.61 -6.79 -7.49
CA GLY A 43 -6.43 -8.21 -7.81
C GLY A 43 -5.29 -8.85 -7.01
N GLY A 44 -4.12 -8.19 -6.96
CA GLY A 44 -2.98 -8.64 -6.17
C GLY A 44 -3.29 -8.77 -4.68
N PHE A 45 -3.98 -7.80 -4.10
CA PHE A 45 -4.44 -7.87 -2.71
C PHE A 45 -5.39 -9.05 -2.48
N ARG A 46 -6.39 -9.22 -3.35
CA ARG A 46 -7.33 -10.35 -3.25
C ARG A 46 -6.64 -11.71 -3.35
N SER A 47 -5.59 -11.82 -4.17
CA SER A 47 -4.80 -13.05 -4.30
C SER A 47 -4.04 -13.43 -3.02
N LEU A 48 -3.76 -12.48 -2.12
CA LEU A 48 -3.13 -12.80 -0.83
C LEU A 48 -3.99 -13.70 0.04
N LYS A 49 -5.32 -13.73 -0.14
CA LYS A 49 -6.21 -14.65 0.58
C LYS A 49 -5.75 -16.10 0.52
N THR A 50 -5.12 -16.50 -0.58
CA THR A 50 -4.60 -17.86 -0.80
C THR A 50 -3.08 -17.91 -0.79
N ALA A 51 -2.41 -16.93 -1.39
CA ALA A 51 -0.95 -16.91 -1.53
C ALA A 51 -0.23 -16.60 -0.21
N ASP A 52 -0.79 -15.73 0.63
CA ASP A 52 -0.26 -15.38 1.95
C ASP A 52 -1.40 -14.93 2.89
N PRO A 53 -2.17 -15.87 3.46
CA PRO A 53 -3.32 -15.54 4.30
C PRO A 53 -2.94 -14.76 5.56
N ALA A 54 -1.71 -14.94 6.05
CA ALA A 54 -1.22 -14.23 7.23
C ALA A 54 -0.99 -12.74 6.93
N LEU A 55 -0.38 -12.41 5.79
CA LEU A 55 -0.25 -11.03 5.35
C LEU A 55 -1.61 -10.40 5.04
N TYR A 56 -2.50 -11.14 4.36
CA TYR A 56 -3.87 -10.70 4.09
C TYR A 56 -4.60 -10.31 5.39
N GLY A 57 -4.52 -11.16 6.42
CA GLY A 57 -5.11 -10.89 7.73
C GLY A 57 -4.51 -9.67 8.43
N ARG A 58 -3.19 -9.46 8.35
CA ARG A 58 -2.54 -8.26 8.92
C ARG A 58 -2.99 -6.97 8.24
N ILE A 59 -3.15 -6.98 6.92
CA ILE A 59 -3.66 -5.81 6.18
C ILE A 59 -5.09 -5.50 6.60
N LEU A 60 -5.96 -6.51 6.67
CA LEU A 60 -7.36 -6.33 7.11
C LEU A 60 -7.49 -5.85 8.56
N ALA A 61 -6.57 -6.23 9.44
CA ALA A 61 -6.52 -5.74 10.82
C ALA A 61 -5.96 -4.31 10.94
N GLY A 62 -5.47 -3.73 9.84
CA GLY A 62 -4.96 -2.38 9.77
C GLY A 62 -6.06 -1.31 9.87
N LYS A 63 -5.64 -0.05 9.93
CA LYS A 63 -6.54 1.11 9.90
C LYS A 63 -6.51 1.74 8.51
N VAL A 64 -7.68 1.94 7.92
CA VAL A 64 -7.82 2.75 6.70
C VAL A 64 -7.50 4.21 7.04
N LEU A 65 -6.51 4.77 6.37
CA LEU A 65 -6.11 6.17 6.55
C LEU A 65 -6.78 7.09 5.52
N ILE A 66 -6.88 6.61 4.27
CA ILE A 66 -7.44 7.31 3.13
C ILE A 66 -8.18 6.27 2.28
N GLU A 67 -9.37 6.62 1.80
CA GLU A 67 -10.14 5.84 0.84
C GLU A 67 -10.70 6.81 -0.20
N GLU A 68 -10.33 6.61 -1.46
CA GLU A 68 -10.91 7.35 -2.58
C GLU A 68 -11.94 6.47 -3.27
N CYS A 69 -13.22 6.82 -3.15
CA CYS A 69 -14.28 6.25 -3.96
C CYS A 69 -14.38 7.09 -5.24
N SER A 70 -14.04 6.51 -6.39
CA SER A 70 -14.45 7.13 -7.65
C SER A 70 -15.97 7.01 -7.74
N GLU A 71 -16.66 8.14 -7.62
CA GLU A 71 -18.07 8.20 -7.98
C GLU A 71 -18.16 7.85 -9.47
N VAL A 72 -18.65 6.65 -9.77
CA VAL A 72 -19.11 6.35 -11.14
C VAL A 72 -20.45 7.09 -11.24
N PRO A 73 -20.58 8.15 -12.07
CA PRO A 73 -21.86 8.79 -12.23
C PRO A 73 -22.82 7.76 -12.83
N VAL A 74 -23.92 7.52 -12.12
CA VAL A 74 -25.02 6.62 -12.52
C VAL A 74 -25.84 7.28 -13.62
#